data_AF-W4V375-F1
#
_entry.id   AF-W4V375-F1
#
_cell.length_a   1.000
_cell.length_b   1.000
_cell.length_c   1.000
_cell.angle_alpha   90.00
_cell.angle_beta   90.00
_cell.angle_gamma   90.00
#
_symmetry.space_group_name_H-M   'P 1'
#
loop_
_entity.id
_entity.type
_entity.pdbx_description
1 polymer ?
#
loop_
_entity_poly.entity_id
_entity_poly.type
_entity_poly.pdbx_seq_one_letter_code
_entity_poly.pdbx_strand_id
1 'polypeptide(L)'
;MGNFDKKLIKFWEIFYKNNGYTKVLVGLKNTIYIAVLGLMLGIIIGTLIAAVKVMPKYKRLPKILNGICDFYVGLFRGTPVVVQLLVAYYVVLPLLGMNLSALTVCILVFGLTAVLMFLK
;
A
#
# COMPACT_ATOMS: atom_id res chain seq x y z
N MET A 1 44.46 3.43 -8.28
CA MET A 1 43.35 4.21 -7.68
C MET A 1 42.46 4.82 -8.79
N GLY A 2 41.75 4.01 -9.59
CA GLY A 2 41.22 4.49 -10.88
C GLY A 2 39.77 4.11 -11.26
N ASN A 3 39.02 3.47 -10.37
CA ASN A 3 37.67 2.98 -10.67
C ASN A 3 36.56 3.56 -9.76
N PHE A 4 36.87 3.91 -8.52
CA PHE A 4 35.92 4.53 -7.58
C PHE A 4 35.68 6.01 -7.91
N ASP A 5 36.73 6.75 -8.21
CA ASP A 5 36.63 8.18 -8.58
C ASP A 5 35.78 8.39 -9.83
N LYS A 6 35.92 7.51 -10.84
CA LYS A 6 35.09 7.54 -12.05
C LYS A 6 33.60 7.27 -11.76
N LYS A 7 33.29 6.40 -10.78
CA LYS A 7 31.90 6.15 -10.35
C LYS A 7 31.33 7.35 -9.59
N LEU A 8 32.14 7.99 -8.73
CA LEU A 8 31.77 9.20 -8.00
C LEU A 8 31.48 10.38 -8.94
N ILE A 9 32.34 10.59 -9.95
CA ILE A 9 32.15 11.64 -10.95
C ILE A 9 30.89 11.38 -11.79
N LYS A 10 30.66 10.14 -12.23
CA LYS A 10 29.41 9.77 -12.93
C LYS A 10 28.18 9.97 -12.05
N PHE A 11 28.25 9.63 -10.77
CA PHE A 11 27.16 9.86 -9.82
C PHE A 11 26.86 11.36 -9.72
N TRP A 12 27.88 12.20 -9.52
CA TRP A 12 27.73 13.65 -9.42
C TRP A 12 27.19 14.27 -10.72
N GLU A 13 27.61 13.78 -11.88
CA GLU A 13 27.08 14.21 -13.17
C GLU A 13 25.60 13.86 -13.34
N ILE A 14 25.20 12.64 -12.98
CA ILE A 14 23.79 12.21 -13.05
C ILE A 14 22.93 12.99 -12.03
N PHE A 15 23.48 13.27 -10.85
CA PHE A 15 22.76 13.95 -9.77
C PHE A 15 22.59 15.45 -10.05
N TYR A 16 23.68 16.14 -10.42
CA TYR A 16 23.72 17.59 -10.58
C TYR A 16 23.34 18.05 -11.99
N LYS A 17 23.85 17.38 -13.03
CA LYS A 17 23.71 17.80 -14.43
C LYS A 17 22.43 17.28 -15.08
N ASN A 18 21.94 16.12 -14.63
CA ASN A 18 20.77 15.44 -15.20
C ASN A 18 19.49 15.59 -14.36
N ASN A 19 19.46 16.58 -13.45
CA ASN A 19 18.33 16.83 -12.55
C ASN A 19 17.89 15.57 -11.78
N GLY A 20 18.82 14.68 -11.41
CA GLY A 20 18.51 13.44 -10.69
C GLY A 20 17.75 13.68 -9.38
N TYR A 21 18.02 14.80 -8.72
CA TYR A 21 17.29 15.26 -7.53
C TYR A 21 15.78 15.45 -7.80
N THR A 22 15.37 15.86 -9.00
CA THR A 22 13.94 16.01 -9.35
C THR A 22 13.24 14.66 -9.39
N LYS A 23 13.89 13.59 -9.87
CA LYS A 23 13.33 12.24 -9.84
C LYS A 23 13.16 11.73 -8.41
N VAL A 24 14.13 12.02 -7.53
CA VAL A 24 14.03 11.69 -6.10
C VAL A 24 12.89 12.47 -5.44
N LEU A 25 12.75 13.77 -5.71
CA LEU A 25 11.65 14.57 -5.20
C LEU A 25 10.28 14.10 -5.71
N VAL A 26 10.17 13.73 -6.99
CA VAL A 26 8.93 13.19 -7.57
C VAL A 26 8.59 11.83 -6.96
N GLY A 27 9.58 10.95 -6.79
CA GLY A 27 9.41 9.68 -6.11
C GLY A 27 8.96 9.87 -4.66
N LEU A 28 9.59 10.78 -3.93
CA LEU A 28 9.23 11.11 -2.55
C LEU A 28 7.80 11.66 -2.47
N LYS A 29 7.43 12.59 -3.35
CA LYS A 29 6.06 13.13 -3.43
C LYS A 29 5.04 12.03 -3.69
N ASN A 30 5.32 11.11 -4.60
CA ASN A 30 4.44 9.97 -4.88
C ASN A 30 4.29 9.05 -3.67
N THR A 31 5.39 8.72 -2.97
CA THR A 31 5.33 7.89 -1.75
C THR A 31 4.45 8.54 -0.69
N ILE A 32 4.65 9.83 -0.43
CA ILE A 32 3.83 10.59 0.55
C ILE A 32 2.38 10.61 0.12
N TYR A 33 2.10 10.86 -1.17
CA TYR A 33 0.76 10.89 -1.71
C TYR A 33 0.02 9.55 -1.54
N ILE A 34 0.67 8.45 -1.88
CA ILE A 34 0.13 7.09 -1.71
C ILE A 34 -0.10 6.79 -0.23
N ALA A 35 0.87 7.10 0.63
CA ALA A 35 0.79 6.82 2.06
C ALA A 35 -0.36 7.60 2.71
N VAL A 36 -0.48 8.90 2.43
CA VAL A 36 -1.53 9.75 3.01
C VAL A 36 -2.92 9.31 2.53
N LEU A 37 -3.11 9.07 1.23
CA LEU A 37 -4.41 8.64 0.71
C LEU A 37 -4.78 7.23 1.17
N GLY A 38 -3.84 6.28 1.11
CA GLY A 38 -4.06 4.92 1.58
C GLY A 38 -4.40 4.88 3.07
N LEU A 39 -3.66 5.63 3.89
CA LEU A 39 -3.93 5.75 5.32
C LEU A 39 -5.29 6.40 5.58
N MET A 40 -5.63 7.49 4.89
CA MET A 40 -6.90 8.19 5.07
C MET A 40 -8.10 7.28 4.73
N LEU A 41 -8.05 6.59 3.59
CA LEU A 41 -9.09 5.62 3.21
C LEU A 41 -9.16 4.44 4.20
N GLY A 42 -8.00 3.95 4.62
CA GLY A 42 -7.90 2.87 5.60
C GLY A 42 -8.47 3.22 6.96
N ILE A 43 -8.24 4.46 7.44
CA ILE A 43 -8.82 4.97 8.67
C ILE A 43 -10.34 5.08 8.54
N ILE A 44 -10.85 5.68 7.45
CA ILE A 44 -12.30 5.88 7.27
C ILE A 44 -13.02 4.53 7.23
N ILE A 45 -12.56 3.60 6.40
CA ILE A 45 -13.18 2.28 6.22
C ILE A 45 -12.96 1.42 7.47
N GLY A 46 -11.74 1.40 8.01
CA GLY A 46 -11.38 0.65 9.21
C GLY A 46 -12.19 1.09 10.43
N THR A 47 -12.34 2.40 10.63
CA THR A 47 -13.16 2.96 11.72
C THR A 47 -14.63 2.63 11.54
N LEU A 48 -15.17 2.67 10.32
CA LEU A 48 -16.56 2.30 10.05
C LEU A 48 -16.82 0.82 10.39
N ILE A 49 -15.94 -0.09 9.97
CA ILE A 49 -16.07 -1.52 10.26
C ILE A 49 -15.86 -1.79 11.76
N ALA A 50 -14.89 -1.12 12.40
CA ALA A 50 -14.65 -1.23 13.84
C ALA A 50 -15.85 -0.73 14.66
N ALA A 51 -16.47 0.40 14.28
CA ALA A 51 -17.67 0.92 14.93
C ALA A 51 -18.85 -0.06 14.81
N VAL A 52 -19.02 -0.69 13.65
CA VAL A 52 -20.03 -1.76 13.45
C VAL A 52 -19.71 -3.00 14.29
N LYS A 53 -18.43 -3.35 14.48
CA LYS A 53 -17.98 -4.48 15.31
C LYS A 53 -18.19 -4.23 16.81
N VAL A 54 -18.02 -2.98 17.28
CA VAL A 54 -18.11 -2.61 18.70
C VAL A 54 -19.56 -2.44 19.17
N MET A 55 -20.52 -2.08 18.30
CA MET A 55 -21.92 -2.01 18.70
C MET A 55 -22.53 -3.43 18.88
N PRO A 56 -22.81 -3.89 20.12
CA PRO A 56 -23.15 -5.30 20.39
C PRO A 56 -24.64 -5.62 20.16
N LYS A 57 -25.44 -4.67 19.67
CA LYS A 57 -26.89 -4.80 19.63
C LYS A 57 -27.41 -4.58 18.22
N TYR A 58 -27.45 -5.66 17.43
CA TYR A 58 -28.62 -6.12 16.67
C TYR A 58 -28.17 -6.94 15.45
N LYS A 59 -28.72 -8.16 15.32
CA LYS A 59 -28.65 -9.10 14.18
C LYS A 59 -27.33 -9.83 13.93
N ARG A 60 -27.34 -11.15 14.19
CA ARG A 60 -26.60 -12.33 13.65
C ARG A 60 -25.59 -12.20 12.47
N LEU A 61 -25.60 -11.14 11.67
CA LEU A 61 -24.63 -10.84 10.61
C LEU A 61 -23.15 -10.68 11.06
N PRO A 62 -22.80 -10.08 12.24
CA PRO A 62 -21.43 -9.82 12.60
C PRO A 62 -20.68 -11.08 13.06
N LYS A 63 -21.35 -12.22 13.31
CA LYS A 63 -20.65 -13.47 13.66
C LYS A 63 -19.95 -14.10 12.45
N ILE A 64 -20.64 -14.15 11.31
CA ILE A 64 -20.09 -14.68 10.06
C ILE A 64 -19.07 -13.69 9.49
N LEU A 65 -19.38 -12.39 9.54
CA LEU A 65 -18.47 -11.35 9.10
C LEU A 65 -17.22 -11.25 9.98
N ASN A 66 -17.33 -11.46 11.31
CA ASN A 66 -16.15 -11.56 12.18
C ASN A 66 -15.33 -12.81 11.88
N GLY A 67 -15.96 -13.97 11.63
CA GLY A 67 -15.21 -15.19 11.28
C GLY A 67 -14.42 -15.03 9.98
N ILE A 68 -15.05 -14.46 8.95
CA ILE A 68 -14.38 -14.17 7.67
C ILE A 68 -13.34 -13.07 7.85
N CYS A 69 -13.62 -12.02 8.63
CA CYS A 69 -12.63 -10.99 8.95
C CYS A 69 -11.45 -11.56 9.73
N ASP A 70 -11.65 -12.42 10.72
CA ASP A 70 -10.56 -13.00 11.51
C ASP A 70 -9.72 -13.96 10.66
N PHE A 71 -10.35 -14.73 9.77
CA PHE A 71 -9.65 -15.56 8.79
C PHE A 71 -8.86 -14.72 7.79
N TYR A 72 -9.49 -13.68 7.23
CA TYR A 72 -8.85 -12.72 6.32
C TYR A 72 -7.68 -12.02 7.00
N VAL A 73 -7.89 -11.48 8.20
CA VAL A 73 -6.85 -10.85 9.01
C VAL A 73 -5.76 -11.87 9.35
N GLY A 74 -6.09 -13.13 9.66
CA GLY A 74 -5.12 -14.21 9.85
C GLY A 74 -4.23 -14.49 8.63
N LEU A 75 -4.84 -14.64 7.46
CA LEU A 75 -4.13 -14.95 6.21
C LEU A 75 -3.27 -13.77 5.73
N PHE A 76 -3.83 -12.56 5.77
CA PHE A 76 -3.12 -11.35 5.38
C PHE A 76 -2.08 -10.90 6.43
N ARG A 77 -2.14 -11.38 7.69
CA ARG A 77 -1.09 -11.21 8.72
C ARG A 77 0.18 -11.98 8.41
N GLY A 78 0.06 -13.16 7.79
CA GLY A 78 1.21 -13.99 7.40
C GLY A 78 1.85 -13.56 6.08
N THR A 79 1.22 -12.66 5.34
CA THR A 79 1.66 -12.27 4.00
C THR A 79 2.45 -10.96 4.04
N PRO A 80 3.69 -10.92 3.53
CA PRO A 80 4.46 -9.68 3.45
C PRO A 80 3.74 -8.63 2.59
N VAL A 81 3.77 -7.36 3.00
CA VAL A 81 3.16 -6.24 2.22
C VAL A 81 3.71 -6.18 0.79
N VAL A 82 5.00 -6.52 0.61
CA VAL A 82 5.63 -6.62 -0.72
C VAL A 82 4.95 -7.65 -1.60
N VAL A 83 4.56 -8.80 -1.04
CA VAL A 83 3.84 -9.86 -1.78
C VAL A 83 2.45 -9.39 -2.15
N GLN A 84 1.75 -8.67 -1.27
CA GLN A 84 0.44 -8.10 -1.57
C GLN A 84 0.50 -7.10 -2.74
N LEU A 85 1.51 -6.23 -2.76
CA LEU A 85 1.75 -5.31 -3.87
C LEU A 85 2.04 -6.05 -5.19
N LEU A 86 2.87 -7.10 -5.12
CA LEU A 86 3.25 -7.87 -6.30
C LEU A 86 2.04 -8.64 -6.88
N VAL A 87 1.26 -9.30 -6.03
CA VAL A 87 0.04 -9.99 -6.46
C VAL A 87 -1.00 -8.99 -6.99
N ALA A 88 -1.21 -7.86 -6.32
CA ALA A 88 -2.14 -6.85 -6.81
C ALA A 88 -1.72 -6.27 -8.17
N TYR A 89 -0.42 -6.05 -8.38
CA TYR A 89 0.08 -5.47 -9.62
C TYR A 89 0.20 -6.48 -10.78
N TYR A 90 0.64 -7.71 -10.51
CA TYR A 90 0.89 -8.70 -11.55
C TYR A 90 -0.24 -9.70 -11.76
N VAL A 91 -1.15 -9.87 -10.79
CA VAL A 91 -2.24 -10.85 -10.86
C VAL A 91 -3.59 -10.16 -10.98
N VAL A 92 -3.89 -9.19 -10.11
CA VAL A 92 -5.23 -8.54 -10.09
C VAL A 92 -5.43 -7.62 -11.31
N LEU A 93 -4.41 -6.86 -11.70
CA LEU A 93 -4.44 -5.97 -12.87
C LEU A 93 -4.80 -6.70 -14.18
N PRO A 94 -4.09 -7.78 -14.58
CA PRO A 94 -4.47 -8.55 -15.76
C PRO A 94 -5.84 -9.25 -15.64
N LEU A 95 -6.17 -9.77 -14.45
CA LEU A 95 -7.45 -10.46 -14.23
C LEU A 95 -8.66 -9.55 -14.41
N LEU A 96 -8.54 -8.28 -14.04
CA LEU A 96 -9.60 -7.30 -14.24
C LEU A 96 -9.64 -6.71 -15.66
N GLY A 97 -8.65 -7.03 -16.51
CA GLY A 97 -8.53 -6.46 -17.86
C GLY A 97 -8.38 -4.93 -17.88
N MET A 98 -8.15 -4.31 -16.71
CA MET A 98 -8.03 -2.87 -16.56
C MET A 98 -6.55 -2.50 -16.40
N ASN A 99 -6.08 -1.55 -17.19
CA ASN A 99 -4.75 -0.95 -17.01
C ASN A 99 -4.81 0.11 -15.90
N LEU A 100 -4.98 -0.31 -14.65
CA LEU A 100 -4.88 0.61 -13.51
C LEU A 100 -3.42 1.05 -13.33
N SER A 101 -3.23 2.32 -12.99
CA SER A 101 -1.90 2.85 -12.73
C SER A 101 -1.29 2.19 -11.49
N ALA A 102 0.05 2.02 -11.48
CA ALA A 102 0.77 1.51 -10.31
C ALA A 102 0.45 2.29 -9.02
N LEU A 103 0.21 3.60 -9.14
CA LEU A 103 -0.20 4.45 -8.02
C LEU A 103 -1.55 4.01 -7.42
N THR A 104 -2.54 3.71 -8.26
CA THR A 104 -3.86 3.26 -7.82
C THR A 104 -3.78 1.92 -7.10
N VAL A 105 -3.00 0.98 -7.65
CA VAL A 105 -2.76 -0.33 -7.02
C VAL A 105 -2.10 -0.15 -5.65
N CYS A 106 -1.08 0.71 -5.55
CA CYS A 106 -0.45 1.00 -4.27
C CYS A 106 -1.44 1.60 -3.26
N ILE A 107 -2.27 2.57 -3.66
CA ILE A 107 -3.27 3.17 -2.76
C ILE A 107 -4.27 2.12 -2.27
N LEU A 108 -4.73 1.22 -3.13
CA LEU A 108 -5.66 0.15 -2.76
C LEU A 108 -5.02 -0.85 -1.79
N VAL A 109 -3.81 -1.31 -2.08
CA VAL A 109 -3.09 -2.26 -1.21
C VAL A 109 -2.77 -1.62 0.13
N PHE A 110 -2.23 -0.40 0.16
CA PHE A 110 -1.96 0.32 1.40
C PHE A 110 -3.24 0.61 2.19
N GLY A 111 -4.34 0.97 1.51
CA GLY A 111 -5.65 1.16 2.14
C GLY A 111 -6.15 -0.13 2.78
N LEU A 112 -6.03 -1.26 2.08
CA LEU A 112 -6.39 -2.58 2.59
C LEU A 112 -5.55 -2.98 3.81
N THR A 113 -4.22 -2.77 3.75
CA THR A 113 -3.32 -3.00 4.89
C THR A 113 -3.70 -2.12 6.09
N ALA A 114 -4.08 -0.86 5.86
CA ALA A 114 -4.50 0.05 6.91
C ALA A 114 -5.85 -0.34 7.55
N VAL A 115 -6.84 -0.77 6.77
CA VAL A 115 -8.10 -1.33 7.32
C VAL A 115 -7.81 -2.52 8.23
N LEU A 116 -6.92 -3.42 7.80
CA LEU A 116 -6.53 -4.59 8.56
C LEU A 116 -5.85 -4.24 9.90
N MET A 117 -5.12 -3.12 9.95
CA MET A 117 -4.53 -2.60 11.19
C MET A 117 -5.58 -2.13 12.20
N PHE A 118 -6.71 -1.54 11.75
CA PHE A 118 -7.80 -1.07 12.62
C PHE A 118 -8.75 -2.17 13.10
N LEU A 119 -8.80 -3.31 12.40
CA LEU A 119 -9.64 -4.45 12.79
C LEU A 119 -9.02 -5.34 13.87
N LYS A 120 -7.75 -5.09 14.21
CA LYS A 120 -7.02 -5.69 15.33
C LYS A 120 -7.43 -5.05 16.65
#